data_AF-A0A352RAT6-F1
#
_entry.id   AF-A0A352RAT6-F1
#
_cell.length_a   1.000
_cell.length_b   1.000
_cell.length_c   1.000
_cell.angle_alpha   90.00
_cell.angle_beta   90.00
_cell.angle_gamma   90.00
#
_symmetry.space_group_name_H-M   'P 1'
#
loop_
_entity.id
_entity.type
_entity.pdbx_description
1 polymer ?
#
loop_
_entity_poly.entity_id
_entity_poly.type
_entity_poly.pdbx_seq_one_letter_code
_entity_poly.pdbx_strand_id
1 'polypeptide(L)'
;MNKEIVVLIGGPSSGKTTLIEALKEKGHTCYPEVSREVIREAQEQGIEQLFLEKPLLFSELLLEGRKRQFKEALNEEANIVFLDRGIPDVLAYMHYIGDSYPAFFDKACQDHKYSAIFVLPPWKEIY
;
A
#
# COMPACT_ATOMS: atom_id res chain seq x y z
N MET A 1 21.11 -9.87 -10.50
CA MET A 1 20.74 -9.48 -9.12
C MET A 1 19.34 -9.98 -8.88
N ASN A 2 18.99 -10.37 -7.64
CA ASN A 2 17.60 -10.70 -7.34
C ASN A 2 16.78 -9.41 -7.30
N LYS A 3 15.51 -9.48 -7.72
CA LYS A 3 14.57 -8.37 -7.62
C LYS A 3 14.43 -7.91 -6.17
N GLU A 4 14.53 -6.62 -5.93
CA GLU A 4 14.25 -6.00 -4.64
C GLU A 4 12.95 -5.22 -4.68
N ILE A 5 12.02 -5.56 -3.79
CA ILE A 5 10.79 -4.80 -3.61
C ILE A 5 10.86 -4.12 -2.25
N VAL A 6 10.91 -2.79 -2.27
CA VAL A 6 11.03 -1.94 -1.10
C VAL A 6 9.72 -1.23 -0.84
N VAL A 7 9.21 -1.30 0.38
CA VAL A 7 7.96 -0.62 0.77
C VAL A 7 8.27 0.55 1.68
N LEU A 8 7.64 1.69 1.41
CA LEU A 8 7.60 2.83 2.32
C LEU A 8 6.23 2.86 3.01
N ILE A 9 6.20 2.72 4.35
CA ILE A 9 4.96 2.77 5.15
C ILE A 9 4.98 3.93 6.13
N GLY A 10 3.80 4.38 6.57
CA GLY A 10 3.65 5.45 7.55
C GLY A 10 2.28 6.12 7.48
N GLY A 11 1.93 6.92 8.48
CA GLY A 11 0.67 7.67 8.52
C GLY A 11 0.58 8.78 7.44
N PRO A 12 -0.59 9.43 7.30
CA PRO A 12 -0.70 10.70 6.58
C PRO A 12 0.35 11.72 7.05
N SER A 13 0.76 12.63 6.18
CA SER A 13 1.72 13.71 6.50
C SER A 13 3.08 13.25 7.04
N SER A 14 3.55 12.05 6.68
CA SER A 14 4.89 11.56 7.06
C SER A 14 5.99 11.85 6.03
N GLY A 15 5.70 12.65 4.99
CA GLY A 15 6.63 12.92 3.89
C GLY A 15 6.83 11.78 2.88
N LYS A 16 6.07 10.68 2.96
CA LYS A 16 6.16 9.52 2.03
C LYS A 16 6.05 9.93 0.57
N THR A 17 5.01 10.68 0.21
CA THR A 17 4.77 11.10 -1.17
C THR A 17 5.94 11.91 -1.70
N THR A 18 6.49 12.84 -0.91
CA THR A 18 7.69 13.60 -1.26
C THR A 18 8.89 12.69 -1.53
N LEU A 19 9.10 11.66 -0.70
CA LEU A 19 10.18 10.70 -0.90
C LEU A 19 9.98 9.84 -2.16
N ILE A 20 8.75 9.38 -2.42
CA ILE A 20 8.41 8.63 -3.64
C ILE A 20 8.66 9.48 -4.90
N GLU A 21 8.23 10.74 -4.91
CA GLU A 21 8.47 11.62 -6.07
C GLU A 21 9.98 11.87 -6.27
N ALA A 22 10.73 12.10 -5.20
CA ALA A 22 12.18 12.24 -5.28
C ALA A 22 12.89 10.96 -5.78
N LEU A 23 12.35 9.77 -5.49
CA LEU A 23 12.87 8.51 -6.03
C LEU A 23 12.57 8.38 -7.53
N LYS A 24 11.37 8.78 -7.97
CA LYS A 24 11.00 8.81 -9.40
C LYS A 24 11.88 9.78 -10.18
N GLU A 25 12.13 10.98 -9.65
CA GLU A 25 13.02 11.98 -10.26
C GLU A 25 14.46 11.45 -10.45
N LYS A 26 14.88 10.52 -9.60
CA LYS A 26 16.17 9.82 -9.72
C LYS A 26 16.14 8.60 -10.66
N GLY A 27 15.02 8.34 -11.32
CA GLY A 27 14.85 7.26 -12.29
C GLY A 27 14.48 5.90 -11.69
N HIS A 28 14.02 5.85 -10.43
CA HIS A 28 13.55 4.60 -9.83
C HIS A 28 12.09 4.29 -10.22
N THR A 29 11.80 3.02 -10.47
CA THR A 29 10.43 2.53 -10.64
C THR A 29 9.68 2.59 -9.30
N CYS A 30 8.60 3.36 -9.26
CA CYS A 30 7.80 3.57 -8.05
C CYS A 30 6.31 3.39 -8.34
N TYR A 31 5.62 2.63 -7.50
CA TYR A 31 4.17 2.43 -7.59
C TYR A 31 3.47 3.30 -6.54
N PRO A 32 2.43 4.06 -6.93
CA PRO A 32 1.68 4.92 -6.01
C PRO A 32 0.75 4.10 -5.11
N GLU A 33 0.16 4.75 -4.12
CA GLU A 33 -0.87 4.15 -3.28
C GLU A 33 -2.16 3.82 -4.06
N VAL A 34 -2.72 2.63 -3.81
CA VAL A 34 -3.90 2.06 -4.54
C VAL A 34 -5.25 2.55 -4.01
N SER A 35 -5.31 3.12 -2.80
CA SER A 35 -6.58 3.48 -2.15
C SER A 35 -7.42 4.45 -2.97
N ARG A 36 -6.78 5.37 -3.70
CA ARG A 36 -7.46 6.35 -4.57
C ARG A 36 -8.24 5.68 -5.71
N GLU A 37 -7.68 4.63 -6.30
CA GLU A 37 -8.33 3.87 -7.37
C GLU A 37 -9.53 3.10 -6.81
N VAL A 38 -9.36 2.42 -5.68
CA VAL A 38 -10.43 1.66 -5.00
C VAL A 38 -11.59 2.58 -4.61
N ILE A 39 -11.30 3.77 -4.06
CA ILE A 39 -12.34 4.76 -3.71
C ILE A 39 -13.09 5.22 -4.96
N ARG A 40 -12.36 5.52 -6.05
CA ARG A 40 -12.98 5.97 -7.30
C ARG A 40 -13.91 4.90 -7.88
N GLU A 41 -13.45 3.65 -7.96
CA GLU A 41 -14.27 2.52 -8.47
C GLU A 41 -15.53 2.30 -7.62
N ALA A 42 -15.43 2.46 -6.30
CA ALA A 42 -16.58 2.35 -5.41
C ALA A 42 -17.60 3.49 -5.59
N GLN A 43 -17.10 4.72 -5.79
CA GLN A 43 -17.93 5.89 -6.08
C GLN A 43 -18.67 5.75 -7.42
N GLU A 44 -18.01 5.21 -8.45
CA GLU A 44 -18.63 4.88 -9.73
C GLU A 44 -19.75 3.84 -9.59
N GLN A 45 -19.68 2.97 -8.58
CA GLN A 45 -20.72 2.00 -8.22
C GLN A 45 -21.79 2.56 -7.27
N GLY A 46 -21.75 3.86 -6.95
CA GLY A 46 -22.73 4.54 -6.12
C GLY A 46 -22.48 4.45 -4.60
N ILE A 47 -21.29 4.05 -4.17
CA ILE A 47 -20.89 4.03 -2.76
C ILE A 47 -20.04 5.27 -2.48
N GLU A 48 -20.61 6.29 -1.82
CA GLU A 48 -19.91 7.56 -1.58
C GLU A 48 -18.72 7.41 -0.63
N GLN A 49 -18.88 6.61 0.44
CA GLN A 49 -17.88 6.47 1.51
C GLN A 49 -17.61 5.00 1.82
N LEU A 50 -17.08 4.24 0.86
CA LEU A 50 -16.83 2.79 0.99
C LEU A 50 -16.04 2.43 2.25
N PHE A 51 -15.05 3.25 2.62
CA PHE A 51 -14.22 3.04 3.80
C PHE A 51 -14.99 3.16 5.14
N LEU A 52 -16.10 3.90 5.18
CA LEU A 52 -16.96 4.05 6.37
C LEU A 52 -18.13 3.08 6.34
N GLU A 53 -18.75 2.90 5.18
CA GLU A 53 -19.95 2.08 5.01
C GLU A 53 -19.61 0.58 5.03
N LYS A 54 -18.48 0.18 4.43
CA LYS A 54 -18.07 -1.22 4.28
C LYS A 54 -16.54 -1.38 4.44
N PRO A 55 -15.99 -1.17 5.64
CA PRO A 55 -14.55 -1.19 5.88
C PRO A 55 -13.88 -2.51 5.50
N LEU A 56 -14.53 -3.66 5.72
CA LEU A 56 -13.99 -4.95 5.31
C LEU A 56 -13.88 -5.06 3.78
N LEU A 57 -14.91 -4.68 3.04
CA LEU A 57 -14.90 -4.69 1.58
C LEU A 57 -13.84 -3.75 1.02
N PHE A 58 -13.71 -2.56 1.60
CA PHE A 58 -12.62 -1.63 1.27
C PHE A 58 -11.24 -2.29 1.45
N SER A 59 -11.01 -2.93 2.60
CA SER A 59 -9.75 -3.63 2.89
C SER A 59 -9.50 -4.82 1.96
N GLU A 60 -10.53 -5.55 1.54
CA GLU A 60 -10.43 -6.64 0.57
C GLU A 60 -10.02 -6.14 -0.82
N LEU A 61 -10.69 -5.10 -1.32
CA LEU A 61 -10.35 -4.48 -2.60
C LEU A 61 -8.94 -3.88 -2.58
N LEU A 62 -8.59 -3.22 -1.48
CA LEU A 62 -7.26 -2.68 -1.28
C LEU A 62 -6.21 -3.79 -1.25
N LEU A 63 -6.48 -4.91 -0.57
CA LEU A 63 -5.59 -6.08 -0.53
C LEU A 63 -5.33 -6.63 -1.94
N GLU A 64 -6.37 -6.83 -2.74
CA GLU A 64 -6.21 -7.34 -4.12
C GLU A 64 -5.43 -6.37 -5.01
N GLY A 65 -5.68 -5.07 -4.88
CA GLY A 65 -4.90 -4.04 -5.56
C GLY A 65 -3.41 -4.10 -5.19
N ARG A 66 -3.07 -4.27 -3.90
CA ARG A 66 -1.68 -4.40 -3.44
C ARG A 66 -1.01 -5.70 -3.88
N LYS A 67 -1.75 -6.80 -3.93
CA LYS A 67 -1.26 -8.08 -4.48
C LYS A 67 -0.92 -7.95 -5.95
N ARG A 68 -1.74 -7.21 -6.72
CA ARG A 68 -1.49 -6.92 -8.13
C ARG A 68 -0.21 -6.09 -8.30
N GLN A 69 -0.08 -4.97 -7.57
CA GLN A 69 1.13 -4.14 -7.58
C GLN A 69 2.39 -4.94 -7.24
N PHE A 70 2.34 -5.84 -6.26
CA PHE A 70 3.49 -6.67 -5.92
C PHE A 70 3.90 -7.57 -7.09
N LYS A 71 2.93 -8.21 -7.76
CA LYS A 71 3.20 -9.05 -8.94
C LYS A 71 3.74 -8.25 -10.11
N GLU A 72 3.20 -7.06 -10.35
CA GLU A 72 3.69 -6.15 -11.39
C GLU A 72 5.14 -5.70 -11.09
N ALA A 73 5.43 -5.31 -9.85
CA ALA A 73 6.78 -4.96 -9.40
C ALA A 73 7.81 -6.10 -9.60
N LEU A 74 7.39 -7.36 -9.40
CA LEU A 74 8.25 -8.52 -9.70
C LEU A 74 8.62 -8.62 -11.18
N ASN A 75 7.72 -8.20 -12.07
CA ASN A 75 7.89 -8.30 -13.53
C ASN A 75 8.58 -7.08 -14.16
N GLU A 76 8.83 -6.01 -13.40
CA GLU A 76 9.56 -4.83 -13.88
C GLU A 76 10.96 -5.20 -14.38
N GLU A 77 11.53 -4.38 -15.27
CA GLU A 77 12.93 -4.57 -15.68
C GLU A 77 13.91 -4.05 -14.60
N ALA A 78 13.49 -3.05 -13.83
CA ALA A 78 14.31 -2.45 -12.77
C ALA A 78 14.63 -3.46 -11.66
N ASN A 79 15.89 -3.50 -11.22
CA ASN A 79 16.29 -4.42 -10.13
C ASN A 79 15.66 -4.04 -8.78
N ILE A 80 15.33 -2.76 -8.56
CA ILE A 80 14.75 -2.24 -7.32
C ILE A 80 13.45 -1.51 -7.67
N VAL A 81 12.36 -1.85 -6.99
CA VAL A 81 11.04 -1.23 -7.15
C VAL A 81 10.55 -0.73 -5.79
N PHE A 82 10.06 0.51 -5.75
CA PHE A 82 9.52 1.12 -4.53
C PHE A 82 7.99 1.14 -4.55
N LEU A 83 7.35 0.78 -3.45
CA LEU A 83 5.89 0.83 -3.30
C LEU A 83 5.50 1.83 -2.21
N ASP A 84 4.57 2.74 -2.53
CA ASP A 84 3.92 3.62 -1.56
C ASP A 84 2.84 2.84 -0.80
N ARG A 85 3.23 2.31 0.37
CA ARG A 85 2.54 1.30 1.19
C ARG A 85 2.50 -0.09 0.56
N GLY A 86 2.26 -1.10 1.40
CA GLY A 86 2.21 -2.51 1.02
C GLY A 86 1.13 -3.26 1.79
N ILE A 87 1.05 -4.57 1.57
CA ILE A 87 0.03 -5.44 2.16
C ILE A 87 -0.04 -5.35 3.71
N PRO A 88 1.08 -5.29 4.46
CA PRO A 88 1.04 -5.11 5.92
C PRO A 88 0.30 -3.86 6.41
N ASP A 89 0.24 -2.80 5.59
CA ASP A 89 -0.45 -1.56 5.95
C ASP A 89 -1.98 -1.76 6.02
N VAL A 90 -2.52 -2.67 5.20
CA VAL A 90 -3.93 -3.08 5.24
C VAL A 90 -4.26 -3.77 6.56
N LEU A 91 -3.39 -4.69 7.01
CA LEU A 91 -3.58 -5.40 8.28
C LEU A 91 -3.43 -4.45 9.48
N ALA A 92 -2.47 -3.51 9.42
CA ALA A 92 -2.31 -2.50 10.46
C ALA A 92 -3.60 -1.67 10.63
N TYR A 93 -4.25 -1.30 9.52
CA TYR A 93 -5.56 -0.64 9.56
C TYR A 93 -6.65 -1.54 10.15
N MET A 94 -6.75 -2.80 9.73
CA MET A 94 -7.75 -3.74 10.26
C MET A 94 -7.58 -3.99 11.77
N HIS A 95 -6.34 -4.09 12.26
CA HIS A 95 -6.07 -4.17 13.70
C HIS A 95 -6.47 -2.89 14.43
N TYR A 96 -6.27 -1.72 13.83
CA TYR A 96 -6.63 -0.44 14.45
C TYR A 96 -8.14 -0.27 14.61
N ILE A 97 -8.94 -0.66 13.60
CA ILE A 97 -10.41 -0.57 13.70
C ILE A 97 -11.01 -1.60 14.68
N GLY A 98 -10.24 -2.64 15.05
CA GLY A 98 -10.64 -3.62 16.06
C GLY A 98 -11.57 -4.72 15.56
N ASP A 99 -11.75 -4.84 14.24
CA ASP A 99 -12.62 -5.85 13.64
C ASP A 99 -11.89 -7.19 13.42
N SER A 100 -12.62 -8.29 13.59
CA SER A 100 -12.14 -9.59 13.14
C SER A 100 -12.07 -9.60 11.61
N TYR A 101 -10.91 -9.95 11.06
CA TYR A 101 -10.72 -10.08 9.62
C TYR A 101 -10.42 -11.54 9.22
N PRO A 102 -10.77 -11.95 7.99
CA PRO A 102 -10.49 -13.29 7.49
C PRO A 102 -8.99 -13.65 7.46
N ALA A 103 -8.66 -14.93 7.69
CA ALA A 103 -7.28 -15.43 7.71
C ALA A 103 -6.50 -15.24 6.39
N PHE A 104 -7.18 -14.94 5.28
CA PHE A 104 -6.50 -14.68 4.01
C PHE A 104 -5.67 -13.39 4.02
N PHE A 105 -5.96 -12.43 4.91
CA PHE A 105 -5.13 -11.23 5.08
C PHE A 105 -3.74 -11.58 5.61
N ASP A 106 -3.65 -12.41 6.65
CA ASP A 106 -2.36 -12.87 7.19
C ASP A 106 -1.59 -13.69 6.16
N LYS A 107 -2.31 -14.56 5.43
CA LYS A 107 -1.73 -15.35 4.34
C LYS A 107 -1.15 -14.45 3.25
N ALA A 108 -1.81 -13.34 2.90
CA ALA A 108 -1.28 -12.42 1.91
C ALA A 108 0.06 -11.79 2.34
N CYS A 109 0.23 -11.45 3.63
CA CYS A 109 1.53 -11.01 4.18
C CYS A 109 2.62 -12.10 4.18
N GLN A 110 2.23 -13.38 4.17
CA GLN A 110 3.15 -14.50 4.08
C GLN A 110 3.57 -14.76 2.64
N ASP A 111 2.61 -14.72 1.71
CA ASP A 111 2.80 -15.03 0.29
C ASP A 111 3.53 -13.90 -0.48
N HIS A 112 3.46 -12.65 0.01
CA HIS A 112 4.02 -11.48 -0.68
C HIS A 112 5.08 -10.81 0.20
N LYS A 113 6.29 -11.40 0.23
CA LYS A 113 7.41 -10.90 1.02
C LYS A 113 8.16 -9.78 0.30
N TYR A 114 8.33 -8.66 1.01
CA TYR A 114 9.15 -7.53 0.58
C TYR A 114 10.60 -7.73 1.01
N SER A 115 11.54 -7.18 0.23
CA SER A 115 12.96 -7.20 0.53
C SER A 115 13.31 -6.28 1.69
N ALA A 116 12.65 -5.11 1.74
CA ALA A 116 12.78 -4.16 2.83
C ALA A 116 11.48 -3.37 3.05
N ILE A 117 11.26 -2.95 4.29
CA ILE A 117 10.16 -2.07 4.68
C ILE A 117 10.76 -0.91 5.47
N PHE A 118 10.58 0.31 4.98
CA PHE A 118 10.96 1.53 5.69
C PHE A 118 9.71 2.16 6.31
N VAL A 119 9.76 2.37 7.62
CA VAL A 119 8.67 3.00 8.38
C VAL A 119 9.02 4.48 8.57
N LEU A 120 8.21 5.36 7.98
CA LEU A 120 8.35 6.80 8.14
C LEU A 120 7.53 7.25 9.35
N PRO A 121 8.17 7.70 10.44
CA PRO A 121 7.46 8.18 11.62
C PRO A 121 6.73 9.50 11.32
N PRO A 122 5.75 9.89 12.14
CA PRO A 122 5.17 11.23 12.08
C PRO A 122 6.27 12.30 12.22
N TRP A 123 6.29 13.26 11.31
CA TRP A 123 7.25 14.36 11.34
C TRP A 123 6.51 15.64 11.71
N LYS A 124 6.71 16.09 12.95
CA LYS A 124 5.96 17.21 13.54
C LYS A 124 6.16 18.55 12.83
N GLU A 125 7.26 18.74 12.12
CA GLU A 125 7.56 20.00 11.43
C GLU A 125 6.78 20.17 10.11
N ILE A 126 6.16 19.08 9.63
CA ILE A 126 5.29 19.06 8.45
C ILE A 126 3.83 18.72 8.82
N TYR A 127 3.49 18.82 10.12
CA TYR A 127 2.15 18.65 10.68
C TYR A 127 1.63 19.98 11.23
#